data_AF-A0A3Q3JFN7-F1
#
_entry.id   AF-A0A3Q3JFN7-F1
#
_cell.length_a   1.000
_cell.length_b   1.000
_cell.length_c   1.000
_cell.angle_alpha   90.00
_cell.angle_beta   90.00
_cell.angle_gamma   90.00
#
_symmetry.space_group_name_H-M   'P 1'
#
loop_
_entity.id
_entity.type
_entity.pdbx_description
1 polymer ?
#
loop_
_entity_poly.entity_id
_entity_poly.type
_entity_poly.pdbx_seq_one_letter_code
_entity_poly.pdbx_strand_id
1 'polypeptide(L)'
;NACWELYCLEHGIQPDGKMPGDKTLGGGDNSFNTFFSETGAGKHVPRVVFVDLEPAVIDEVRTGTYRQLFHPEQLITGKEDAANNYARGHYTIGKEIIELVLNRIRKLYLPIWKHAIDHFPLATYAPVISAEKAYHEQLSVAEITNACFEPANQMVKCDPRHGKYMACCLLYRGDVVPKDVNAAIATIKTKRTIQFVDWCPTGFKVGINYQPPTVVPGGDLAKVQRAVCMLSNTTAIAEAWARLDHKFDLMYAKRAFVHWYQHSDNKCMKILVKTKFHSIVHHNPKFRFCRMQSLEMQIMMLWRL
;
A
#
# COMPACT_ATOMS: atom_id res chain seq x y z
N ASN A 1 -12.26 2.00 2.63
CA ASN A 1 -13.52 1.71 1.93
C ASN A 1 -13.26 1.35 0.46
N ALA A 2 -12.75 2.29 -0.34
CA ALA A 2 -12.50 2.11 -1.79
C ALA A 2 -11.71 0.85 -2.19
N CYS A 3 -10.67 0.44 -1.45
CA CYS A 3 -9.93 -0.80 -1.77
C CYS A 3 -10.83 -2.05 -1.74
N TRP A 4 -11.73 -2.15 -0.76
CA TRP A 4 -12.61 -3.31 -0.61
C TRP A 4 -13.74 -3.32 -1.63
N GLU A 5 -14.23 -2.13 -2.02
CA GLU A 5 -15.13 -1.98 -3.17
C GLU A 5 -14.48 -2.54 -4.45
N LEU A 6 -13.24 -2.14 -4.73
CA LEU A 6 -12.50 -2.65 -5.89
C LEU A 6 -12.25 -4.16 -5.80
N TYR A 7 -11.84 -4.68 -4.63
CA TYR A 7 -11.66 -6.13 -4.46
C TYR A 7 -12.95 -6.92 -4.65
N CYS A 8 -14.09 -6.38 -4.20
CA CYS A 8 -15.38 -7.00 -4.45
C CYS A 8 -15.70 -7.05 -5.95
N LEU A 9 -15.44 -5.95 -6.68
CA LEU A 9 -15.63 -5.91 -8.13
C LEU A 9 -14.68 -6.87 -8.88
N GLU A 10 -13.41 -6.94 -8.48
CA GLU A 10 -12.41 -7.84 -9.09
C GLU A 10 -12.78 -9.31 -8.91
N HIS A 11 -13.33 -9.68 -7.75
CA HIS A 11 -13.71 -11.06 -7.43
C HIS A 11 -15.19 -11.37 -7.68
N GLY A 12 -15.98 -10.42 -8.19
CA GLY A 12 -17.42 -10.62 -8.43
C GLY A 12 -18.26 -10.81 -7.16
N ILE A 13 -17.77 -10.32 -6.02
CA ILE A 13 -18.48 -10.36 -4.73
C ILE A 13 -19.45 -9.18 -4.67
N GLN A 14 -20.70 -9.47 -4.37
CA GLN A 14 -21.75 -8.47 -4.21
C GLN A 14 -21.60 -7.71 -2.87
N PRO A 15 -22.21 -6.52 -2.72
CA PRO A 15 -22.12 -5.75 -1.48
C PRO A 15 -22.66 -6.46 -0.22
N ASP A 16 -23.49 -7.50 -0.39
CA ASP A 16 -23.98 -8.36 0.70
C ASP A 16 -23.01 -9.49 1.09
N GLY A 17 -21.88 -9.61 0.38
CA GLY A 17 -20.86 -10.63 0.54
C GLY A 17 -21.15 -11.93 -0.21
N LYS A 18 -22.21 -12.00 -1.04
CA LYS A 18 -22.49 -13.20 -1.85
C LYS A 18 -21.76 -13.16 -3.18
N MET A 19 -21.41 -14.33 -3.68
CA MET A 19 -20.79 -14.50 -5.00
C MET A 19 -21.68 -15.39 -5.87
N PRO A 20 -22.54 -14.81 -6.74
CA PRO A 20 -23.43 -15.58 -7.61
C PRO A 20 -22.61 -16.27 -8.70
N GLY A 21 -22.26 -17.54 -8.49
CA GLY A 21 -21.47 -18.33 -9.44
C GLY A 21 -20.45 -19.27 -8.79
N ASP A 22 -20.18 -19.10 -7.49
CA ASP A 22 -19.31 -20.01 -6.76
C ASP A 22 -20.03 -21.35 -6.52
N LYS A 23 -19.71 -22.36 -7.36
CA LYS A 23 -20.23 -23.72 -7.23
C LYS A 23 -19.41 -24.55 -6.24
N THR A 24 -18.38 -23.98 -5.60
CA THR A 24 -17.48 -24.73 -4.71
C THR A 24 -17.74 -24.38 -3.24
N LEU A 25 -18.87 -24.87 -2.72
CA LEU A 25 -19.01 -25.08 -1.27
C LEU A 25 -17.90 -26.04 -0.81
N GLY A 26 -16.80 -25.50 -0.27
CA GLY A 26 -15.84 -26.25 0.55
C GLY A 26 -14.71 -27.02 -0.16
N GLY A 27 -14.09 -26.52 -1.24
CA GLY A 27 -12.93 -27.26 -1.77
C GLY A 27 -12.14 -26.74 -2.99
N GLY A 28 -12.34 -25.49 -3.44
CA GLY A 28 -11.45 -24.89 -4.45
C GLY A 28 -10.35 -24.08 -3.78
N ASP A 29 -9.09 -24.27 -4.17
CA ASP A 29 -7.93 -23.47 -3.71
C ASP A 29 -8.02 -22.06 -4.31
N ASN A 30 -9.04 -21.31 -3.90
CA ASN A 30 -9.42 -20.03 -4.44
C ASN A 30 -8.54 -18.95 -3.81
N SER A 31 -7.68 -18.35 -4.63
CA SER A 31 -6.66 -17.35 -4.28
C SER A 31 -7.18 -16.19 -3.40
N PHE A 32 -8.45 -15.82 -3.57
CA PHE A 32 -9.11 -14.75 -2.82
C PHE A 32 -9.43 -15.09 -1.35
N ASN A 33 -9.38 -16.35 -0.93
CA ASN A 33 -9.51 -16.76 0.49
C ASN A 33 -8.40 -16.18 1.39
N THR A 34 -7.34 -15.67 0.78
CA THR A 34 -6.30 -14.89 1.44
C THR A 34 -6.86 -13.58 2.02
N PHE A 35 -7.79 -12.93 1.32
CA PHE A 35 -8.40 -11.66 1.70
C PHE A 35 -9.80 -11.82 2.29
N PHE A 36 -10.53 -12.88 1.94
CA PHE A 36 -11.89 -13.14 2.40
C PHE A 36 -11.97 -14.41 3.26
N SER A 37 -12.93 -14.44 4.18
CA SER A 37 -13.31 -15.62 4.94
C SER A 37 -14.71 -16.03 4.53
N GLU A 38 -14.90 -17.30 4.17
CA GLU A 38 -16.21 -17.84 3.83
C GLU A 38 -16.94 -18.29 5.11
N THR A 39 -18.19 -17.88 5.25
CA THR A 39 -19.09 -18.38 6.29
C THR A 39 -19.88 -19.57 5.78
N GLY A 40 -20.40 -20.43 6.65
CA GLY A 40 -21.21 -21.59 6.25
C GLY A 40 -22.49 -21.27 5.45
N ALA A 41 -22.88 -19.99 5.35
CA ALA A 41 -24.00 -19.52 4.53
C ALA A 41 -23.56 -19.04 3.12
N GLY A 42 -22.30 -19.28 2.73
CA GLY A 42 -21.74 -18.85 1.43
C GLY A 42 -21.45 -17.34 1.34
N LYS A 43 -21.43 -16.64 2.48
CA LYS A 43 -21.07 -15.22 2.54
C LYS A 43 -19.57 -15.06 2.76
N HIS A 44 -18.96 -14.26 1.91
CA HIS A 44 -17.55 -13.87 1.94
C HIS A 44 -17.40 -12.59 2.76
N VAL A 45 -16.68 -12.69 3.88
CA VAL A 45 -16.43 -11.57 4.81
C VAL A 45 -14.94 -11.19 4.72
N PRO A 46 -14.62 -9.92 4.41
CA PRO A 46 -13.26 -9.41 4.40
C PRO A 46 -12.48 -9.70 5.69
N ARG A 47 -11.23 -10.13 5.55
CA ARG A 47 -10.25 -10.18 6.64
C ARG A 47 -9.69 -8.78 6.82
N VAL A 48 -10.41 -7.94 7.56
CA VAL A 48 -10.06 -6.54 7.82
C VAL A 48 -10.47 -6.15 9.24
N VAL A 49 -9.79 -5.17 9.80
CA VAL A 49 -10.25 -4.44 10.99
C VAL A 49 -10.18 -2.95 10.66
N PHE A 50 -11.31 -2.26 10.77
CA PHE A 50 -11.37 -0.79 10.75
C PHE A 50 -11.29 -0.29 12.19
N VAL A 51 -10.38 0.65 12.42
CA VAL A 51 -10.17 1.24 13.74
C VAL A 51 -10.13 2.74 13.57
N ASP A 52 -10.97 3.43 14.32
CA ASP A 52 -10.94 4.87 14.43
C ASP A 52 -11.23 5.27 15.89
N LEU A 53 -10.65 6.37 16.35
CA LEU A 53 -10.87 6.90 17.68
C LEU A 53 -12.18 7.71 17.76
N GLU A 54 -12.74 8.11 16.62
CA GLU A 54 -14.06 8.71 16.51
C GLU A 54 -15.01 7.87 15.64
N PRO A 55 -16.34 7.97 15.85
CA PRO A 55 -17.29 7.09 15.18
C PRO A 55 -17.64 7.54 13.74
N ALA A 56 -17.51 8.82 13.41
CA ALA A 56 -18.09 9.42 12.20
C ALA A 56 -17.74 8.66 10.91
N VAL A 57 -16.45 8.41 10.67
CA VAL A 57 -15.98 7.75 9.45
C VAL A 57 -16.38 6.27 9.39
N ILE A 58 -16.41 5.58 10.53
CA ILE A 58 -16.81 4.16 10.57
C ILE A 58 -18.33 4.03 10.48
N ASP A 59 -19.09 4.99 11.00
CA ASP A 59 -20.54 5.00 10.89
C ASP A 59 -20.99 5.12 9.43
N GLU A 60 -20.29 5.90 8.60
CA GLU A 60 -20.50 5.90 7.15
C GLU A 60 -20.33 4.50 6.53
N VAL A 61 -19.37 3.70 7.01
CA VAL A 61 -19.19 2.31 6.56
C VAL A 61 -20.34 1.42 7.06
N ARG A 62 -20.82 1.65 8.29
CA ARG A 62 -21.96 0.92 8.88
C ARG A 62 -23.29 1.24 8.20
N THR A 63 -23.44 2.41 7.60
CA THR A 63 -24.68 2.81 6.90
C THR A 63 -24.57 2.79 5.39
N GLY A 64 -23.37 2.68 4.84
CA GLY A 64 -23.10 2.73 3.41
C GLY A 64 -23.48 1.47 2.64
N THR A 65 -23.17 1.45 1.35
CA THR A 65 -23.49 0.37 0.40
C THR A 65 -23.00 -1.01 0.87
N TYR A 66 -21.80 -1.05 1.45
CA TYR A 66 -21.14 -2.28 1.91
C TYR A 66 -21.39 -2.59 3.41
N ARG A 67 -22.42 -2.01 4.02
CA ARG A 67 -22.74 -2.22 5.46
C ARG A 67 -22.90 -3.68 5.86
N GLN A 68 -23.36 -4.53 4.94
CA GLN A 68 -23.55 -5.95 5.19
C GLN A 68 -22.28 -6.77 4.95
N LEU A 69 -21.27 -6.24 4.26
CA LEU A 69 -20.06 -6.97 3.91
C LEU A 69 -19.18 -7.25 5.14
N PHE A 70 -19.01 -6.24 6.00
CA PHE A 70 -18.10 -6.30 7.14
C PHE A 70 -18.77 -6.89 8.39
N HIS A 71 -18.00 -7.62 9.19
CA HIS A 71 -18.50 -8.08 10.48
C HIS A 71 -18.52 -6.91 11.48
N PRO A 72 -19.59 -6.67 12.25
CA PRO A 72 -19.67 -5.53 13.17
C PRO A 72 -18.52 -5.46 14.18
N GLU A 73 -18.01 -6.60 14.64
CA GLU A 73 -16.85 -6.65 15.55
C GLU A 73 -15.52 -6.22 14.91
N GLN A 74 -15.44 -6.13 13.57
CA GLN A 74 -14.28 -5.61 12.84
C GLN A 74 -14.29 -4.08 12.74
N LEU A 75 -15.41 -3.42 13.08
CA LEU A 75 -15.60 -1.97 12.98
C LEU A 75 -15.50 -1.35 14.38
N ILE A 76 -14.27 -1.05 14.80
CA ILE A 76 -13.94 -0.61 16.16
C ILE A 76 -13.86 0.92 16.20
N THR A 77 -14.71 1.54 17.02
CA THR A 77 -14.80 3.00 17.17
C THR A 77 -14.55 3.41 18.62
N GLY A 78 -13.74 4.46 18.81
CA GLY A 78 -13.66 5.18 20.07
C GLY A 78 -14.79 6.20 20.25
N LYS A 79 -14.69 7.01 21.31
CA LYS A 79 -15.62 8.10 21.61
C LYS A 79 -15.01 9.49 21.41
N GLU A 80 -13.69 9.59 21.45
CA GLU A 80 -12.95 10.84 21.40
C GLU A 80 -11.82 10.73 20.39
N ASP A 81 -11.64 11.76 19.59
CA ASP A 81 -10.60 11.82 18.58
C ASP A 81 -9.20 12.09 19.18
N ALA A 82 -8.17 11.89 18.36
CA ALA A 82 -6.81 12.29 18.72
C ALA A 82 -6.57 13.81 18.56
N ALA A 83 -7.47 14.57 17.93
CA ALA A 83 -7.32 16.00 17.64
C ALA A 83 -5.97 16.35 16.99
N ASN A 84 -5.54 15.56 16.00
CA ASN A 84 -4.24 15.67 15.33
C ASN A 84 -3.02 15.57 16.28
N ASN A 85 -3.19 15.01 17.47
CA ASN A 85 -2.14 14.89 18.48
C ASN A 85 -1.70 13.43 18.63
N TYR A 86 -0.48 13.15 18.17
CA TYR A 86 0.16 11.84 18.31
C TYR A 86 0.19 11.34 19.76
N ALA A 87 0.45 12.21 20.74
CA ALA A 87 0.50 11.78 22.15
C ALA A 87 -0.86 11.29 22.65
N ARG A 88 -1.96 11.93 22.22
CA ARG A 88 -3.31 11.47 22.55
C ARG A 88 -3.59 10.09 21.94
N GLY A 89 -3.29 9.94 20.65
CA GLY A 89 -3.48 8.68 19.95
C GLY A 89 -2.60 7.53 20.48
N HIS A 90 -1.38 7.81 20.94
CA HIS A 90 -0.45 6.75 21.35
C HIS A 90 -0.48 6.43 22.84
N TYR A 91 -0.58 7.44 23.71
CA TYR A 91 -0.36 7.27 25.15
C TYR A 91 -1.62 7.41 26.00
N THR A 92 -2.63 8.17 25.55
CA THR A 92 -3.86 8.38 26.33
C THR A 92 -5.02 7.61 25.73
N ILE A 93 -5.77 8.19 24.78
CA ILE A 93 -7.01 7.65 24.24
C ILE A 93 -6.78 6.31 23.53
N GLY A 94 -5.74 6.20 22.70
CA GLY A 94 -5.50 4.95 21.98
C GLY A 94 -5.06 3.77 22.86
N LYS A 95 -4.55 4.03 24.07
CA LYS A 95 -4.23 2.97 25.03
C LYS A 95 -5.49 2.26 25.53
N GLU A 96 -6.63 2.94 25.54
CA GLU A 96 -7.91 2.35 25.97
C GLU A 96 -8.46 1.36 24.93
N ILE A 97 -8.19 1.59 23.64
CA ILE A 97 -8.73 0.78 22.54
C ILE A 97 -7.75 -0.30 22.04
N ILE A 98 -6.45 -0.16 22.33
CA ILE A 98 -5.41 -1.03 21.75
C ILE A 98 -5.61 -2.52 22.09
N GLU A 99 -6.03 -2.83 23.32
CA GLU A 99 -6.25 -4.23 23.71
C GLU A 99 -7.41 -4.86 22.95
N LEU A 100 -8.51 -4.12 22.77
CA LEU A 100 -9.64 -4.55 21.97
C LEU A 100 -9.22 -4.82 20.53
N VAL A 101 -8.47 -3.89 19.92
CA VAL A 101 -7.95 -4.02 18.55
C VAL A 101 -7.04 -5.24 18.43
N LEU A 102 -6.07 -5.40 19.33
CA LEU A 102 -5.15 -6.54 19.32
C LEU A 102 -5.88 -7.87 19.47
N ASN A 103 -6.92 -7.93 20.30
CA ASN A 103 -7.73 -9.13 20.45
C ASN A 103 -8.50 -9.48 19.17
N ARG A 104 -8.99 -8.49 18.40
CA ARG A 104 -9.60 -8.74 17.08
C ARG A 104 -8.57 -9.17 16.04
N ILE A 105 -7.41 -8.52 16.00
CA ILE A 105 -6.31 -8.90 15.09
C ILE A 105 -5.85 -10.33 15.35
N ARG A 106 -5.67 -10.71 16.63
CA ARG A 106 -5.27 -12.08 17.01
C ARG A 106 -6.26 -13.12 16.50
N LYS A 107 -7.56 -12.86 16.63
CA LYS A 107 -8.62 -13.75 16.12
C LYS A 107 -8.58 -13.92 14.59
N LEU A 108 -8.13 -12.89 13.86
CA LEU A 108 -8.06 -12.92 12.39
C LEU A 108 -6.73 -13.45 11.84
N TYR A 109 -5.60 -13.30 12.55
CA TYR A 109 -4.24 -13.44 11.97
C TYR A 109 -3.21 -14.28 12.77
N LEU A 110 -3.61 -15.13 13.71
CA LEU A 110 -2.66 -16.10 14.30
C LEU A 110 -2.13 -17.08 13.23
N PRO A 111 -0.81 -17.32 13.01
CA PRO A 111 0.42 -16.75 13.57
C PRO A 111 1.34 -16.15 12.47
N ILE A 112 0.90 -15.11 11.74
CA ILE A 112 1.70 -14.54 10.62
C ILE A 112 2.47 -13.26 11.01
N TRP A 113 2.37 -12.82 12.27
CA TRP A 113 3.09 -11.63 12.72
C TRP A 113 4.58 -11.91 12.99
N LYS A 114 5.39 -11.89 11.93
CA LYS A 114 6.85 -11.71 12.06
C LYS A 114 7.28 -10.38 11.43
N HIS A 115 7.63 -9.46 12.33
CA HIS A 115 8.52 -8.30 12.15
C HIS A 115 8.33 -7.46 10.88
N ALA A 116 7.48 -6.42 10.96
CA ALA A 116 7.57 -5.28 10.04
C ALA A 116 8.69 -4.33 10.53
N ILE A 117 9.76 -4.18 9.74
CA ILE A 117 10.84 -3.24 10.04
C ILE A 117 11.11 -2.41 8.78
N ASP A 118 10.96 -1.09 8.89
CA ASP A 118 11.48 -0.02 8.02
C ASP A 118 11.63 -0.38 6.52
N HIS A 119 10.50 -0.48 5.81
CA HIS A 119 10.44 -0.60 4.35
C HIS A 119 9.60 0.52 3.77
N PHE A 120 10.22 1.37 2.94
CA PHE A 120 9.54 2.47 2.26
C PHE A 120 9.73 2.33 0.75
N PRO A 121 9.06 1.35 0.11
CA PRO A 121 9.09 1.25 -1.34
C PRO A 121 8.35 2.44 -1.95
N LEU A 122 8.94 3.00 -3.01
CA LEU A 122 8.31 3.96 -3.90
C LEU A 122 7.38 3.21 -4.86
N ALA A 123 6.09 3.48 -4.77
CA ALA A 123 5.10 2.97 -5.72
C ALA A 123 4.94 3.94 -6.90
N THR A 124 4.84 3.39 -8.10
CA THR A 124 4.54 4.10 -9.35
C THR A 124 3.50 3.29 -10.11
N TYR A 125 2.51 3.93 -10.71
CA TYR A 125 1.46 3.23 -11.46
C TYR A 125 1.31 3.83 -12.85
N ALA A 126 1.19 2.98 -13.86
CA ALA A 126 0.95 3.41 -15.23
C ALA A 126 0.08 2.39 -15.98
N PRO A 127 -0.81 2.84 -16.88
CA PRO A 127 -1.14 4.23 -17.17
C PRO A 127 -2.20 4.78 -16.21
N VAL A 128 -2.22 6.12 -16.04
CA VAL A 128 -3.31 6.84 -15.36
C VAL A 128 -4.01 7.69 -16.42
N ILE A 129 -5.09 7.17 -17.01
CA ILE A 129 -5.85 7.83 -18.07
C ILE A 129 -7.28 8.09 -17.60
N SER A 130 -7.78 9.30 -17.86
CA SER A 130 -9.17 9.67 -17.59
C SER A 130 -10.13 8.93 -18.53
N ALA A 131 -11.30 8.56 -18.03
CA ALA A 131 -12.37 7.92 -18.80
C ALA A 131 -12.73 8.68 -20.10
N GLU A 132 -12.59 10.01 -20.13
CA GLU A 132 -12.89 10.85 -21.30
C GLU A 132 -11.85 10.73 -22.42
N LYS A 133 -10.60 10.39 -22.09
CA LYS A 133 -9.45 10.37 -23.02
C LYS A 133 -9.09 8.97 -23.53
N ALA A 134 -9.83 7.94 -23.12
CA ALA A 134 -9.49 6.54 -23.33
C ALA A 134 -9.39 6.10 -24.80
N TYR A 135 -10.08 6.77 -25.71
CA TYR A 135 -10.27 6.30 -27.10
C TYR A 135 -9.07 6.57 -28.03
N HIS A 136 -8.09 7.37 -27.61
CA HIS A 136 -7.04 7.87 -28.51
C HIS A 136 -5.67 7.20 -28.34
N GLU A 137 -5.45 6.38 -27.31
CA GLU A 137 -4.12 5.84 -27.00
C GLU A 137 -4.18 4.35 -26.65
N GLN A 138 -3.63 3.51 -27.53
CA GLN A 138 -3.27 2.13 -27.16
C GLN A 138 -1.83 2.14 -26.65
N LEU A 139 -1.66 1.91 -25.35
CA LEU A 139 -0.33 1.86 -24.75
C LEU A 139 0.25 0.44 -24.81
N SER A 140 1.42 0.33 -25.41
CA SER A 140 2.23 -0.89 -25.45
C SER A 140 2.85 -1.21 -24.09
N VAL A 141 3.28 -2.45 -23.90
CA VAL A 141 4.03 -2.87 -22.69
C VAL A 141 5.27 -2.00 -22.50
N ALA A 142 5.97 -1.65 -23.57
CA ALA A 142 7.16 -0.80 -23.49
C ALA A 142 6.83 0.62 -23.00
N GLU A 143 5.75 1.25 -23.49
CA GLU A 143 5.34 2.59 -23.09
C GLU A 143 4.94 2.65 -21.62
N ILE A 144 4.08 1.74 -21.15
CA ILE A 144 3.66 1.71 -19.74
C ILE A 144 4.85 1.40 -18.81
N THR A 145 5.80 0.58 -19.25
CA THR A 145 7.03 0.30 -18.49
C THR A 145 7.91 1.54 -18.39
N ASN A 146 8.06 2.28 -19.49
CA ASN A 146 8.81 3.54 -19.50
C ASN A 146 8.17 4.59 -18.59
N ALA A 147 6.84 4.70 -18.62
CA ALA A 147 6.07 5.60 -17.79
C ALA A 147 6.28 5.34 -16.28
N CYS A 148 6.51 4.10 -15.86
CA CYS A 148 6.87 3.78 -14.46
C CYS A 148 8.21 4.40 -13.99
N PHE A 149 9.09 4.80 -14.89
CA PHE A 149 10.35 5.46 -14.52
C PHE A 149 10.28 6.98 -14.66
N GLU A 150 9.13 7.53 -15.06
CA GLU A 150 8.90 8.96 -15.12
C GLU A 150 8.48 9.50 -13.75
N PRO A 151 9.11 10.58 -13.25
CA PRO A 151 8.76 11.16 -11.95
C PRO A 151 7.29 11.61 -11.85
N ALA A 152 6.63 11.91 -12.97
CA ALA A 152 5.24 12.34 -13.01
C ALA A 152 4.25 11.28 -12.52
N ASN A 153 4.60 9.98 -12.65
CA ASN A 153 3.71 8.87 -12.29
C ASN A 153 3.99 8.32 -10.88
N GLN A 154 4.94 8.92 -10.16
CA GLN A 154 5.36 8.45 -8.84
C GLN A 154 4.40 8.92 -7.75
N MET A 155 4.06 8.01 -6.83
CA MET A 155 3.16 8.30 -5.70
C MET A 155 3.84 9.08 -4.57
N VAL A 156 5.18 9.22 -4.62
CA VAL A 156 5.95 10.07 -3.71
C VAL A 156 6.81 11.01 -4.55
N LYS A 157 6.73 12.31 -4.24
CA LYS A 157 7.54 13.33 -4.91
C LYS A 157 9.01 13.22 -4.49
N CYS A 158 9.83 12.55 -5.28
CA CYS A 158 11.29 12.57 -5.17
C CYS A 158 11.90 12.47 -6.56
N ASP A 159 13.13 12.92 -6.74
CA ASP A 159 13.81 12.74 -8.02
C ASP A 159 14.63 11.43 -8.00
N PRO A 160 14.21 10.38 -8.74
CA PRO A 160 14.94 9.12 -8.78
C PRO A 160 16.36 9.27 -9.34
N ARG A 161 16.67 10.35 -10.07
CA ARG A 161 18.00 10.63 -10.64
C ARG A 161 19.02 11.04 -9.58
N HIS A 162 18.58 11.55 -8.43
CA HIS A 162 19.46 11.84 -7.29
C HIS A 162 19.66 10.61 -6.38
N GLY A 163 19.03 9.48 -6.73
CA GLY A 163 19.15 8.23 -6.01
C GLY A 163 19.71 7.10 -6.86
N LYS A 164 19.90 5.94 -6.21
CA LYS A 164 20.16 4.67 -6.87
C LYS A 164 19.08 3.68 -6.52
N TYR A 165 18.66 2.90 -7.52
CA TYR A 165 17.74 1.79 -7.34
C TYR A 165 18.47 0.61 -6.69
N MET A 166 17.89 0.08 -5.63
CA MET A 166 18.33 -1.14 -4.97
C MET A 166 17.58 -2.35 -5.53
N ALA A 167 16.26 -2.22 -5.70
CA ALA A 167 15.41 -3.22 -6.32
C ALA A 167 14.16 -2.58 -6.94
N CYS A 168 13.61 -3.21 -7.97
CA CYS A 168 12.42 -2.83 -8.69
C CYS A 168 11.58 -4.08 -8.96
N CYS A 169 10.33 -4.08 -8.52
CA CYS A 169 9.33 -5.08 -8.83
C CYS A 169 8.31 -4.47 -9.79
N LEU A 170 8.18 -5.03 -11.00
CA LEU A 170 7.19 -4.65 -12.00
C LEU A 170 6.03 -5.65 -11.94
N LEU A 171 4.86 -5.15 -11.59
CA LEU A 171 3.65 -5.93 -11.37
C LEU A 171 2.64 -5.56 -12.45
N TYR A 172 2.62 -6.34 -13.53
CA TYR A 172 1.72 -6.14 -14.67
C TYR A 172 0.35 -6.76 -14.42
N ARG A 173 -0.69 -6.16 -14.98
CA ARG A 173 -2.03 -6.75 -15.13
C ARG A 173 -2.55 -6.60 -16.56
N GLY A 174 -3.33 -7.58 -17.00
CA GLY A 174 -4.04 -7.58 -18.29
C GLY A 174 -3.29 -8.26 -19.43
N ASP A 175 -3.59 -7.82 -20.66
CA ASP A 175 -3.01 -8.37 -21.88
C ASP A 175 -1.52 -8.00 -22.01
N VAL A 176 -0.65 -8.83 -21.43
CA VAL A 176 0.79 -8.59 -21.35
C VAL A 176 1.56 -9.87 -21.70
N VAL A 177 2.37 -9.78 -22.75
CA VAL A 177 3.21 -10.90 -23.20
C VAL A 177 4.56 -10.86 -22.48
N PRO A 178 5.03 -11.96 -21.85
CA PRO A 178 6.31 -11.98 -21.12
C PRO A 178 7.53 -11.58 -21.96
N LYS A 179 7.52 -11.88 -23.25
CA LYS A 179 8.58 -11.49 -24.21
C LYS A 179 8.72 -9.97 -24.27
N ASP A 180 7.61 -9.25 -24.35
CA ASP A 180 7.59 -7.79 -24.47
C ASP A 180 8.03 -7.11 -23.17
N VAL A 181 7.70 -7.72 -22.02
CA VAL A 181 8.20 -7.27 -20.71
C VAL A 181 9.72 -7.38 -20.64
N ASN A 182 10.29 -8.52 -21.06
CA ASN A 182 11.73 -8.70 -21.05
C ASN A 182 12.44 -7.72 -22.00
N ALA A 183 11.86 -7.48 -23.18
CA ALA A 183 12.36 -6.47 -24.13
C ALA A 183 12.32 -5.06 -23.53
N ALA A 184 11.20 -4.67 -22.91
CA ALA A 184 11.05 -3.38 -22.25
C ALA A 184 12.06 -3.19 -21.11
N ILE A 185 12.26 -4.20 -20.26
CA ILE A 185 13.26 -4.16 -19.18
C ILE A 185 14.69 -4.05 -19.75
N ALA A 186 14.99 -4.74 -20.85
CA ALA A 186 16.29 -4.60 -21.50
C ALA A 186 16.54 -3.16 -21.97
N THR A 187 15.53 -2.51 -22.57
CA THR A 187 15.60 -1.09 -22.95
C THR A 187 15.72 -0.17 -21.73
N ILE A 188 15.04 -0.46 -20.63
CA ILE A 188 15.17 0.33 -19.39
C ILE A 188 16.59 0.27 -18.83
N LYS A 189 17.22 -0.91 -18.85
CA LYS A 189 18.59 -1.10 -18.35
C LYS A 189 19.66 -0.33 -19.14
N THR A 190 19.41 0.02 -20.40
CA THR A 190 20.36 0.82 -21.20
C THR A 190 20.25 2.32 -20.93
N LYS A 191 19.19 2.78 -20.25
CA LYS A 191 19.01 4.20 -19.94
C LYS A 191 19.95 4.64 -18.82
N ARG A 192 20.86 5.58 -19.13
CA ARG A 192 21.83 6.15 -18.17
C ARG A 192 21.19 6.87 -16.98
N THR A 193 19.94 7.32 -17.11
CA THR A 193 19.17 7.99 -16.06
C THR A 193 18.72 7.03 -14.95
N ILE A 194 18.77 5.73 -15.20
CA ILE A 194 18.31 4.70 -14.27
C ILE A 194 19.54 3.96 -13.77
N GLN A 195 19.98 4.31 -12.57
CA GLN A 195 21.20 3.75 -11.97
C GLN A 195 20.84 2.78 -10.86
N PHE A 196 21.35 1.55 -10.96
CA PHE A 196 21.28 0.56 -9.89
C PHE A 196 22.54 0.63 -9.01
N VAL A 197 22.42 0.12 -7.80
CA VAL A 197 23.56 -0.09 -6.91
C VAL A 197 24.46 -1.23 -7.42
N ASP A 198 25.78 -1.06 -7.29
CA ASP A 198 26.77 -1.97 -7.90
C ASP A 198 26.68 -3.41 -7.38
N TRP A 199 26.18 -3.59 -6.15
CA TRP A 199 26.01 -4.90 -5.52
C TRP A 199 24.67 -5.58 -5.85
N CYS A 200 23.80 -4.95 -6.66
CA CYS A 200 22.57 -5.56 -7.20
C CYS A 200 22.43 -5.26 -8.72
N PRO A 201 23.18 -5.96 -9.58
CA PRO A 201 23.16 -5.71 -11.02
C PRO A 201 21.87 -6.22 -11.72
N THR A 202 21.11 -7.13 -11.10
CA THR A 202 19.87 -7.71 -11.64
C THR A 202 18.66 -7.41 -10.74
N GLY A 203 18.45 -6.13 -10.45
CA GLY A 203 17.43 -5.66 -9.50
C GLY A 203 15.97 -5.68 -9.98
N PHE A 204 15.62 -6.41 -11.04
CA PHE A 204 14.24 -6.46 -11.55
C PHE A 204 13.54 -7.78 -11.18
N LYS A 205 12.37 -7.68 -10.56
CA LYS A 205 11.41 -8.77 -10.38
C LYS A 205 10.15 -8.50 -11.18
N VAL A 206 9.56 -9.54 -11.77
CA VAL A 206 8.39 -9.39 -12.65
C VAL A 206 7.26 -10.29 -12.18
N GLY A 207 6.09 -9.69 -11.96
CA GLY A 207 4.82 -10.38 -11.76
C GLY A 207 3.85 -10.01 -12.88
N ILE A 208 3.12 -10.99 -13.41
CA ILE A 208 2.09 -10.78 -14.44
C ILE A 208 0.81 -11.46 -13.95
N ASN A 209 -0.28 -10.69 -13.89
CA ASN A 209 -1.63 -11.21 -13.72
C ASN A 209 -2.38 -10.98 -15.05
N TYR A 210 -2.92 -12.03 -15.66
CA TYR A 210 -3.53 -11.92 -16.99
C TYR A 210 -4.95 -11.33 -16.96
N GLN A 211 -5.54 -11.14 -15.78
CA GLN A 211 -6.82 -10.45 -15.67
C GLN A 211 -6.64 -8.95 -15.93
N PRO A 212 -7.49 -8.33 -16.76
CA PRO A 212 -7.42 -6.89 -17.02
C PRO A 212 -7.72 -6.09 -15.75
N PRO A 213 -7.15 -4.88 -15.59
CA PRO A 213 -7.49 -3.99 -14.49
C PRO A 213 -9.00 -3.70 -14.42
N THR A 214 -9.57 -3.85 -13.24
CA THR A 214 -10.96 -3.48 -12.98
C THR A 214 -11.04 -2.00 -12.61
N VAL A 215 -12.10 -1.32 -13.04
CA VAL A 215 -12.40 0.06 -12.66
C VAL A 215 -13.72 0.11 -11.92
N VAL A 216 -13.81 1.01 -10.94
CA VAL A 216 -15.05 1.25 -10.20
C VAL A 216 -16.06 1.94 -11.12
N PRO A 217 -17.32 1.48 -11.23
CA PRO A 217 -18.36 2.17 -11.97
C PRO A 217 -18.55 3.61 -11.47
N GLY A 218 -18.53 4.57 -12.40
CA GLY A 218 -18.61 6.00 -12.05
C GLY A 218 -17.30 6.62 -11.57
N GLY A 219 -16.19 5.87 -11.56
CA GLY A 219 -14.86 6.40 -11.27
C GLY A 219 -14.24 7.13 -12.46
N ASP A 220 -13.18 7.89 -12.18
CA ASP A 220 -12.53 8.78 -13.15
C ASP A 220 -11.60 8.06 -14.14
N LEU A 221 -11.21 6.81 -13.84
CA LEU A 221 -10.23 6.06 -14.62
C LEU A 221 -10.87 5.29 -15.78
N ALA A 222 -10.20 5.37 -16.94
CA ALA A 222 -10.55 4.60 -18.12
C ALA A 222 -10.33 3.10 -17.91
N LYS A 223 -11.16 2.28 -18.56
CA LYS A 223 -10.88 0.86 -18.73
C LYS A 223 -9.69 0.69 -19.67
N VAL A 224 -8.65 0.02 -19.21
CA VAL A 224 -7.44 -0.25 -19.98
C VAL A 224 -7.21 -1.75 -20.13
N GLN A 225 -6.64 -2.17 -21.26
CA GLN A 225 -6.32 -3.58 -21.51
C GLN A 225 -5.15 -4.09 -20.68
N ARG A 226 -4.27 -3.17 -20.26
CA ARG A 226 -3.06 -3.49 -19.51
C ARG A 226 -2.64 -2.32 -18.62
N ALA A 227 -2.02 -2.64 -17.49
CA ALA A 227 -1.41 -1.70 -16.58
C ALA A 227 -0.21 -2.33 -15.87
N VAL A 228 0.61 -1.49 -15.24
CA VAL A 228 1.76 -1.91 -14.45
C VAL A 228 1.86 -1.05 -13.19
N CYS A 229 2.07 -1.72 -12.07
CA CYS A 229 2.48 -1.11 -10.81
C CYS A 229 3.95 -1.44 -10.59
N MET A 230 4.80 -0.42 -10.47
CA MET A 230 6.19 -0.60 -10.08
C MET A 230 6.34 -0.30 -8.60
N LEU A 231 6.89 -1.25 -7.85
CA LEU A 231 7.39 -1.04 -6.50
C LEU A 231 8.91 -0.99 -6.57
N SER A 232 9.50 0.14 -6.24
CA SER A 232 10.95 0.30 -6.30
C SER A 232 11.50 0.77 -4.96
N ASN A 233 12.67 0.29 -4.58
CA ASN A 233 13.40 0.81 -3.45
C ASN A 233 14.57 1.62 -3.97
N THR A 234 14.40 2.94 -3.88
CA THR A 234 15.38 3.92 -4.31
C THR A 234 15.84 4.74 -3.12
N THR A 235 17.12 5.10 -3.09
CA THR A 235 17.64 6.02 -2.08
C THR A 235 17.05 7.43 -2.21
N ALA A 236 16.44 7.77 -3.35
CA ALA A 236 15.80 9.06 -3.59
C ALA A 236 14.67 9.38 -2.61
N ILE A 237 14.05 8.36 -1.98
CA ILE A 237 13.01 8.58 -0.97
C ILE A 237 13.53 9.37 0.26
N ALA A 238 14.85 9.38 0.48
CA ALA A 238 15.48 10.22 1.51
C ALA A 238 15.15 11.71 1.34
N GLU A 239 14.92 12.21 0.12
CA GLU A 239 14.51 13.59 -0.11
C GLU A 239 13.15 13.91 0.52
N ALA A 240 12.21 12.98 0.47
CA ALA A 240 10.90 13.15 1.10
C ALA A 240 11.02 13.27 2.62
N TRP A 241 11.88 12.43 3.21
CA TRP A 241 12.21 12.50 4.64
C TRP A 241 12.92 13.80 5.01
N ALA A 242 13.88 14.26 4.21
CA ALA A 242 14.61 15.50 4.46
C ALA A 242 13.68 16.73 4.48
N ARG A 243 12.68 16.79 3.59
CA ARG A 243 11.68 17.87 3.61
C ARG A 243 10.81 17.84 4.86
N LEU A 244 10.45 16.65 5.34
CA LEU A 244 9.69 16.50 6.59
C LEU A 244 10.53 16.94 7.80
N ASP A 245 11.79 16.50 7.86
CA ASP A 245 12.74 16.83 8.92
C ASP A 245 12.99 18.35 8.99
N HIS A 246 13.14 19.01 7.84
CA HIS A 246 13.29 20.46 7.78
C HIS A 246 12.08 21.21 8.38
N LYS A 247 10.85 20.81 8.01
CA LYS A 247 9.62 21.40 8.58
C LYS A 247 9.54 21.16 10.09
N PHE A 248 9.88 19.95 10.53
CA PHE A 248 9.93 19.61 11.95
C PHE A 248 10.90 20.51 12.71
N ASP A 249 12.12 20.66 12.21
CA ASP A 249 13.17 21.47 12.84
C ASP A 249 12.78 22.94 12.95
N LEU A 250 12.15 23.52 11.92
CA LEU A 250 11.65 24.90 11.97
C LEU A 250 10.61 25.11 13.08
N MET A 251 9.64 24.21 13.21
CA MET A 251 8.62 24.30 14.26
C MET A 251 9.22 24.06 15.64
N TYR A 252 10.09 23.06 15.75
CA TYR A 252 10.65 22.62 17.01
C TYR A 252 11.68 23.60 17.59
N ALA A 253 12.47 24.28 16.74
CA ALA A 253 13.40 25.32 17.17
C ALA A 253 12.72 26.42 17.99
N LYS A 254 11.46 26.75 17.65
CA LYS A 254 10.63 27.72 18.38
C LYS A 254 9.75 27.10 19.47
N ARG A 255 9.85 25.78 19.69
CA ARG A 255 8.94 24.99 20.54
C ARG A 255 7.45 25.19 20.20
N ALA A 256 7.14 25.51 18.94
CA ALA A 256 5.77 25.70 18.49
C ALA A 256 4.98 24.40 18.69
N PHE A 257 3.77 24.50 19.24
CA PHE A 257 2.85 23.39 19.51
C PHE A 257 3.36 22.29 20.47
N VAL A 258 4.59 22.38 21.00
CA VAL A 258 5.17 21.33 21.84
C VAL A 258 4.39 21.12 23.15
N HIS A 259 3.78 22.19 23.70
CA HIS A 259 3.01 22.13 24.95
C HIS A 259 1.77 21.21 24.86
N TRP A 260 1.18 21.05 23.67
CA TRP A 260 0.09 20.09 23.41
C TRP A 260 0.53 18.63 23.62
N TYR A 261 1.82 18.37 23.54
CA TYR A 261 2.41 17.04 23.70
C TYR A 261 3.05 16.82 25.07
N GLN A 262 3.22 17.87 25.88
CA GLN A 262 3.91 17.82 27.17
C GLN A 262 3.00 17.44 28.35
N HIS A 263 1.68 17.65 28.24
CA HIS A 263 0.72 17.35 29.31
C HIS A 263 0.45 15.86 29.51
N SER A 264 0.96 14.99 28.64
CA SER A 264 0.73 13.54 28.69
C SER A 264 2.04 12.80 29.01
N ASP A 265 2.61 12.93 30.21
CA ASP A 265 3.78 12.17 30.71
C ASP A 265 4.95 11.89 29.73
N ASN A 266 5.16 12.76 28.73
CA ASN A 266 5.97 12.46 27.55
C ASN A 266 7.27 13.26 27.52
N LYS A 267 8.19 12.94 28.45
CA LYS A 267 9.60 13.35 28.33
C LYS A 267 10.32 12.65 27.14
N CYS A 268 9.75 11.59 26.57
CA CYS A 268 10.41 10.68 25.61
C CYS A 268 10.29 11.02 24.11
N MET A 269 9.34 11.86 23.68
CA MET A 269 9.14 12.14 22.24
C MET A 269 10.35 12.79 21.55
N LYS A 270 11.15 13.54 22.33
CA LYS A 270 12.33 14.27 21.85
C LYS A 270 13.45 13.35 21.30
N ILE A 271 13.55 12.12 21.80
CA ILE A 271 14.68 11.21 21.51
C ILE A 271 14.28 10.16 20.47
N LEU A 272 13.07 9.59 20.57
CA LEU A 272 12.71 8.46 19.70
C LEU A 272 12.51 8.87 18.23
N VAL A 273 11.90 10.04 18.00
CA VAL A 273 11.52 10.51 16.67
C VAL A 273 12.77 10.92 15.87
N LYS A 274 13.58 11.85 16.40
CA LYS A 274 14.74 12.38 15.68
C LYS A 274 15.86 11.35 15.51
N THR A 275 16.13 10.53 16.53
CA THR A 275 17.16 9.47 16.41
C THR A 275 16.74 8.40 15.40
N LYS A 276 15.46 8.03 15.33
CA LYS A 276 14.98 7.03 14.36
C LYS A 276 14.89 7.61 12.93
N PHE A 277 14.48 8.87 12.76
CA PHE A 277 14.48 9.53 11.44
C PHE A 277 15.88 9.75 10.89
N HIS A 278 16.80 10.25 11.71
CA HIS A 278 18.21 10.41 11.33
C HIS A 278 18.83 9.04 10.99
N SER A 279 18.55 8.03 11.83
CA SER A 279 18.93 6.65 11.55
C SER A 279 18.36 6.14 10.22
N ILE A 280 17.12 6.50 9.85
CA ILE A 280 16.50 6.13 8.56
C ILE A 280 17.20 6.83 7.37
N VAL A 281 17.67 8.06 7.52
CA VAL A 281 18.37 8.76 6.44
C VAL A 281 19.81 8.24 6.29
N HIS A 282 20.45 7.86 7.40
CA HIS A 282 21.88 7.53 7.44
C HIS A 282 22.20 6.03 7.58
N HIS A 283 21.22 5.13 7.74
CA HIS A 283 21.46 3.69 7.84
C HIS A 283 21.95 3.07 6.53
N ASN A 284 22.76 2.01 6.70
CA ASN A 284 23.37 1.28 5.59
C ASN A 284 22.31 0.68 4.64
N PRO A 285 22.33 1.04 3.34
CA PRO A 285 21.35 0.60 2.36
C PRO A 285 21.32 -0.94 2.14
N LYS A 286 22.42 -1.66 2.44
CA LYS A 286 22.47 -3.12 2.30
C LYS A 286 21.51 -3.87 3.22
N PHE A 287 21.27 -3.36 4.43
CA PHE A 287 20.30 -3.98 5.36
C PHE A 287 18.85 -3.79 4.92
N ARG A 288 18.54 -2.68 4.22
CA ARG A 288 17.20 -2.43 3.65
C ARG A 288 16.87 -3.37 2.50
N PHE A 289 17.88 -3.72 1.70
CA PHE A 289 17.70 -4.56 0.54
C PHE A 289 17.28 -6.00 0.85
N CYS A 290 18.01 -6.69 1.73
CA CYS A 290 17.76 -8.10 2.04
C CYS A 290 16.33 -8.34 2.56
N ARG A 291 15.76 -7.36 3.25
CA ARG A 291 14.42 -7.43 3.83
C ARG A 291 13.31 -7.00 2.86
N MET A 292 13.59 -6.03 1.99
CA MET A 292 12.69 -5.71 0.89
C MET A 292 12.50 -6.90 -0.05
N GLN A 293 13.52 -7.73 -0.27
CA GLN A 293 13.36 -8.94 -1.08
C GLN A 293 12.29 -9.90 -0.53
N SER A 294 12.13 -9.97 0.80
CA SER A 294 11.07 -10.75 1.47
C SER A 294 9.69 -10.12 1.25
N LEU A 295 9.59 -8.80 1.41
CA LEU A 295 8.34 -8.06 1.15
C LEU A 295 7.91 -8.17 -0.32
N GLU A 296 8.84 -8.00 -1.26
CA GLU A 296 8.58 -8.19 -2.68
C GLU A 296 8.12 -9.62 -2.98
N MET A 297 8.71 -10.65 -2.36
CA MET A 297 8.23 -12.03 -2.52
C MET A 297 6.79 -12.21 -2.01
N GLN A 298 6.47 -11.65 -0.84
CA GLN A 298 5.10 -11.71 -0.30
C GLN A 298 4.10 -10.96 -1.21
N ILE A 299 4.47 -9.77 -1.69
CA ILE A 299 3.63 -8.99 -2.61
C ILE A 299 3.46 -9.72 -3.94
N MET A 300 4.53 -10.31 -4.49
CA MET A 300 4.44 -11.08 -5.73
C MET A 300 3.59 -12.34 -5.58
N MET A 301 3.62 -12.99 -4.42
CA MET A 301 2.72 -14.10 -4.10
C MET A 301 1.27 -13.63 -4.09
N LEU A 302 0.98 -12.51 -3.42
CA LEU A 302 -0.36 -11.91 -3.39
C LEU A 302 -0.82 -11.35 -4.75
N TRP A 303 0.10 -10.87 -5.60
CA TRP A 303 -0.24 -10.26 -6.89
C TRP A 303 -0.70 -11.25 -7.96
N ARG A 304 -0.24 -12.50 -7.84
CA ARG A 304 -0.68 -13.59 -8.72
C ARG A 304 -2.07 -14.13 -8.36
N LEU A 305 -2.59 -13.76 -7.19
CA LEU A 305 -3.91 -14.14 -6.69
C LEU A 305 -5.01 -13.29 -7.33
#